data_AF-A0A0S2M4Q5-F1
#
_entry.id   AF-A0A0S2M4Q5-F1
#
_cell.length_a   1.000
_cell.length_b   1.000
_cell.length_c   1.000
_cell.angle_alpha   90.00
_cell.angle_beta   90.00
_cell.angle_gamma   90.00
#
_symmetry.space_group_name_H-M   'P 1'
#
loop_
_entity.id
_entity.type
_entity.pdbx_description
1 polymer ?
#
loop_
_entity_poly.entity_id
_entity_poly.type
_entity_poly.pdbx_seq_one_letter_code
_entity_poly.pdbx_strand_id
1 'polypeptide(L)'
;MKVAAFSVATGTLDPNFKPVVNGPVRNVAVSNDTVYVGGAFGNAGGQTRSNLAAFTRSSGALLPWTPKVDDIVETLWAAPDNSRILIGGRFQNLDGSPIVGIGAVDGNTGHLNRGAADPPQRQLDQADPGLPN
;
A
#
# COMPACT_ATOMS: atom_id res chain seq x y z
N MET A 1 0.03 -19.20 5.19
CA MET A 1 -0.11 -19.59 3.76
C MET A 1 1.11 -19.08 2.99
N LYS A 2 1.36 -19.51 1.74
CA LYS A 2 2.55 -19.12 0.96
C LYS A 2 2.14 -18.28 -0.26
N VAL A 3 2.91 -17.26 -0.61
CA VAL A 3 2.79 -16.51 -1.87
C VAL A 3 3.87 -17.02 -2.84
N ALA A 4 3.56 -17.09 -4.13
CA ALA A 4 4.44 -17.60 -5.18
C ALA A 4 4.42 -16.66 -6.40
N ALA A 5 5.54 -16.57 -7.13
CA ALA A 5 5.63 -15.86 -8.40
C ALA A 5 5.98 -16.85 -9.52
N PHE A 6 5.33 -16.70 -10.68
CA PHE A 6 5.56 -17.54 -11.86
C PHE A 6 5.75 -16.67 -13.11
N SER A 7 6.51 -17.19 -14.07
CA SER A 7 6.66 -16.58 -15.39
C SER A 7 5.36 -16.72 -16.18
N VAL A 8 4.83 -15.62 -16.71
CA VAL A 8 3.64 -15.65 -17.58
C VAL A 8 3.90 -16.32 -18.93
N ALA A 9 5.15 -16.37 -19.38
CA ALA A 9 5.52 -16.97 -20.66
C ALA A 9 5.70 -18.49 -20.58
N THR A 10 6.15 -18.99 -19.43
CA THR A 10 6.59 -20.40 -19.27
C THR A 10 5.88 -21.15 -18.15
N GLY A 11 5.12 -20.47 -17.29
CA GLY A 11 4.52 -21.06 -16.10
C GLY A 11 5.53 -21.51 -15.04
N THR A 12 6.83 -21.28 -15.27
CA THR A 12 7.88 -21.70 -14.35
C THR A 12 7.87 -20.83 -13.10
N LEU A 13 7.91 -21.47 -11.93
CA LEU A 13 8.06 -20.80 -10.65
C LEU A 13 9.41 -20.07 -10.60
N ASP A 14 9.44 -18.85 -10.08
CA ASP A 14 10.69 -18.19 -9.72
C ASP A 14 11.19 -18.79 -8.38
N PRO A 15 12.30 -19.54 -8.37
CA PRO A 15 12.80 -20.17 -7.15
C PRO A 15 13.38 -19.16 -6.16
N ASN A 16 13.62 -17.91 -6.56
CA ASN A 16 14.19 -16.86 -5.72
C ASN A 16 13.11 -16.05 -5.00
N PHE A 17 11.88 -15.99 -5.54
CA PHE A 17 10.78 -15.29 -4.89
C PHE A 17 10.16 -16.12 -3.77
N LYS A 18 10.70 -15.96 -2.55
CA LYS A 18 10.28 -16.72 -1.35
C LYS A 18 9.87 -15.80 -0.20
N PRO A 19 8.86 -14.93 -0.37
CA PRO A 19 8.38 -14.09 0.72
C PRO A 19 7.78 -14.95 1.84
N VAL A 20 8.06 -14.57 3.08
CA VAL A 20 7.57 -15.27 4.28
C VAL A 20 6.51 -14.41 4.96
N VAL A 21 5.33 -15.00 5.21
CA VAL A 21 4.22 -14.40 5.97
C VAL A 21 3.61 -15.47 6.87
N ASN A 22 3.21 -15.09 8.09
CA ASN A 22 2.76 -16.07 9.10
C ASN A 22 1.23 -16.29 9.14
N GLY A 23 0.46 -15.63 8.28
CA GLY A 23 -1.00 -15.71 8.27
C GLY A 23 -1.59 -15.79 6.87
N PRO A 24 -2.93 -15.74 6.76
CA PRO A 24 -3.61 -15.59 5.48
C PRO A 24 -3.25 -14.27 4.78
N VAL A 25 -2.84 -14.38 3.51
CA VAL A 25 -2.81 -13.27 2.57
C VAL A 25 -4.12 -13.30 1.80
N ARG A 26 -4.87 -12.19 1.81
CA ARG A 26 -6.18 -12.06 1.15
C ARG A 26 -6.06 -11.40 -0.22
N ASN A 27 -5.07 -10.53 -0.40
CA ASN A 27 -4.82 -9.84 -1.66
C ASN A 27 -3.33 -9.65 -1.90
N VAL A 28 -2.96 -9.64 -3.19
CA VAL A 28 -1.63 -9.29 -3.68
C VAL A 28 -1.80 -8.24 -4.77
N ALA A 29 -1.13 -7.11 -4.62
CA ALA A 29 -1.03 -6.08 -5.65
C ALA A 29 0.42 -5.93 -6.08
N VAL A 30 0.65 -5.59 -7.35
CA VAL A 30 2.00 -5.61 -7.91
C VAL A 30 2.21 -4.36 -8.76
N SER A 31 3.36 -3.72 -8.55
CA SER A 31 3.86 -2.62 -9.36
C SER A 31 5.01 -3.11 -10.27
N ASN A 32 5.77 -2.18 -10.86
CA ASN A 32 6.90 -2.53 -11.70
C ASN A 32 7.99 -3.33 -10.97
N ASP A 33 8.25 -3.01 -9.69
CA ASP A 33 9.38 -3.59 -8.93
C ASP A 33 8.98 -4.18 -7.57
N THR A 34 7.72 -4.01 -7.14
CA THR A 34 7.28 -4.31 -5.78
C THR A 34 6.02 -5.18 -5.75
N VAL A 35 5.99 -6.15 -4.84
CA VAL A 35 4.82 -6.97 -4.52
C VAL A 35 4.29 -6.55 -3.15
N TYR A 36 3.09 -5.98 -3.12
CA TYR A 36 2.37 -5.62 -1.92
C TYR A 36 1.41 -6.74 -1.53
N VAL A 37 1.33 -7.07 -0.25
CA VAL A 37 0.41 -8.07 0.28
C VAL A 37 -0.47 -7.48 1.37
N GLY A 38 -1.75 -7.83 1.32
CA GLY A 38 -2.78 -7.46 2.29
C GLY A 38 -3.45 -8.71 2.85
N GLY A 39 -3.73 -8.75 4.15
CA GLY A 39 -4.40 -9.90 4.75
C GLY A 39 -4.57 -9.84 6.25
N ALA A 40 -4.54 -11.01 6.87
CA ALA A 40 -4.68 -11.24 8.30
C ALA A 40 -3.45 -11.96 8.83
N PHE A 41 -2.33 -11.25 8.95
CA PHE A 41 -1.06 -11.80 9.42
C PHE A 41 -0.41 -10.82 10.41
N GLY A 42 0.50 -11.30 11.25
CA GLY A 42 1.21 -10.48 12.25
C GLY A 42 2.73 -10.42 12.02
N ASN A 43 3.26 -11.19 11.06
CA ASN A 43 4.66 -11.21 10.72
C ASN A 43 4.86 -11.35 9.20
N ALA A 44 5.84 -10.61 8.68
CA ALA A 44 6.34 -10.72 7.33
C ALA A 44 7.87 -10.64 7.34
N GLY A 45 8.54 -11.53 6.61
CA GLY A 45 10.01 -11.56 6.50
C GLY A 45 10.75 -11.66 7.84
N GLY A 46 10.14 -12.29 8.86
CA GLY A 46 10.72 -12.38 10.21
C GLY A 46 10.50 -11.15 11.08
N GLN A 47 9.89 -10.07 10.56
CA GLN A 47 9.59 -8.85 11.31
C GLN A 47 8.10 -8.75 11.66
N THR A 48 7.79 -8.10 12.78
CA THR A 48 6.41 -7.74 13.15
C THR A 48 5.85 -6.78 12.11
N ARG A 49 4.98 -7.32 11.25
CA ARG A 49 4.28 -6.62 10.16
C ARG A 49 2.86 -7.14 10.19
N SER A 50 1.92 -6.31 10.62
CA SER A 50 0.53 -6.70 10.70
C SER A 50 -0.24 -6.27 9.46
N ASN A 51 -0.94 -7.22 8.85
CA ASN A 51 -1.92 -7.05 7.76
C ASN A 51 -1.39 -6.47 6.43
N LEU A 52 -0.25 -5.79 6.42
CA LEU A 52 0.38 -5.15 5.26
C LEU A 52 1.89 -5.43 5.23
N ALA A 53 2.40 -5.78 4.06
CA ALA A 53 3.83 -5.89 3.81
C ALA A 53 4.11 -5.66 2.32
N ALA A 54 5.35 -5.29 2.00
CA ALA A 54 5.82 -5.18 0.62
C ALA A 54 7.14 -5.94 0.47
N PHE A 55 7.35 -6.52 -0.70
CA PHE A 55 8.54 -7.30 -1.03
C PHE A 55 9.08 -6.91 -2.40
N THR A 56 10.38 -7.02 -2.61
CA THR A 56 10.99 -6.87 -3.94
C THR A 56 10.42 -7.92 -4.89
N ARG A 57 10.07 -7.53 -6.11
CA ARG A 57 9.56 -8.45 -7.12
C ARG A 57 10.60 -9.48 -7.56
N SER A 58 11.88 -9.10 -7.57
CA SER A 58 12.99 -9.94 -8.06
C SER A 58 13.46 -11.01 -7.07
N SER A 59 13.28 -10.80 -5.76
CA SER A 59 13.84 -11.70 -4.74
C SER A 59 12.90 -12.00 -3.58
N GLY A 60 11.73 -11.35 -3.50
CA GLY A 60 10.84 -11.50 -2.36
C GLY A 60 11.42 -10.97 -1.06
N ALA A 61 12.44 -10.11 -1.12
CA ALA A 61 13.05 -9.49 0.06
C ALA A 61 12.10 -8.45 0.65
N LEU A 62 11.93 -8.44 1.97
CA LEU A 62 11.04 -7.50 2.66
C LEU A 62 11.53 -6.06 2.48
N LEU A 63 10.63 -5.18 2.04
CA LEU A 63 10.90 -3.75 1.88
C LEU A 63 10.55 -2.97 3.16
N PRO A 64 11.16 -1.79 3.39
CA PRO A 64 10.87 -0.91 4.53
C PRO A 64 9.55 -0.11 4.38
N TRP A 65 8.54 -0.66 3.73
CA TRP A 65 7.23 -0.03 3.51
C TRP A 65 6.30 -0.25 4.71
N THR A 66 6.05 0.73 5.58
CA THR A 66 5.51 0.54 6.95
C THR A 66 4.15 1.16 7.27
N PRO A 67 3.12 1.00 6.41
CA PRO A 67 1.78 1.47 6.76
C PRO A 67 1.22 0.70 7.95
N LYS A 68 0.39 1.37 8.75
CA LYS A 68 -0.29 0.77 9.90
C LYS A 68 -1.79 0.80 9.71
N VAL A 69 -2.41 -0.37 9.83
CA VAL A 69 -3.86 -0.54 9.93
C VAL A 69 -4.18 -1.33 11.21
N ASP A 70 -5.35 -1.08 11.79
CA ASP A 70 -5.80 -1.70 13.04
C ASP A 70 -6.63 -2.98 12.84
N ASP A 71 -7.00 -3.31 11.60
CA ASP A 71 -7.71 -4.54 11.25
C ASP A 71 -7.25 -5.06 9.87
N ILE A 72 -7.87 -6.15 9.43
CA ILE A 72 -7.52 -6.88 8.22
C ILE A 72 -7.67 -6.05 6.95
N VAL A 73 -6.77 -6.30 6.01
CA VAL A 73 -6.82 -5.77 4.65
C VAL A 73 -7.37 -6.85 3.73
N GLU A 74 -8.39 -6.48 2.96
CA GLU A 74 -9.09 -7.41 2.07
C GLU A 74 -8.73 -7.15 0.60
N THR A 75 -8.35 -5.91 0.25
CA THR A 75 -7.98 -5.55 -1.13
C THR A 75 -6.87 -4.51 -1.18
N LEU A 76 -6.05 -4.60 -2.23
CA LEU A 76 -5.01 -3.64 -2.58
C LEU A 76 -5.07 -3.33 -4.08
N TRP A 77 -4.71 -2.10 -4.45
CA TRP A 77 -4.32 -1.75 -5.80
C TRP A 77 -3.04 -0.91 -5.75
N ALA A 78 -2.10 -1.21 -6.64
CA ALA A 78 -0.81 -0.52 -6.71
C ALA A 78 -0.67 0.23 -8.03
N ALA A 79 -0.31 1.51 -7.97
CA ALA A 79 0.13 2.24 -9.14
C ALA A 79 1.44 1.62 -9.68
N PRO A 80 1.61 1.46 -11.01
CA PRO A 80 2.81 0.84 -11.58
C PRO A 80 4.14 1.50 -11.14
N ASP A 81 4.10 2.80 -10.85
CA ASP A 81 5.24 3.64 -10.47
C ASP A 81 5.44 3.78 -8.94
N ASN A 82 4.73 3.00 -8.12
CA ASN A 82 4.73 3.08 -6.66
C ASN A 82 4.27 4.43 -6.07
N SER A 83 3.71 5.35 -6.87
CA SER A 83 3.26 6.65 -6.35
C SER A 83 2.10 6.54 -5.35
N ARG A 84 1.30 5.47 -5.47
CA ARG A 84 0.10 5.28 -4.66
C ARG A 84 -0.31 3.82 -4.54
N ILE A 85 -0.65 3.43 -3.31
CA ILE A 85 -1.31 2.16 -2.99
C ILE A 85 -2.68 2.47 -2.42
N LEU A 86 -3.74 1.96 -3.05
CA LEU A 86 -5.08 1.95 -2.46
C LEU A 86 -5.21 0.72 -1.57
N ILE A 87 -5.74 0.95 -0.37
CA ILE A 87 -5.94 -0.07 0.66
C ILE A 87 -7.42 -0.13 0.99
N GLY A 88 -8.00 -1.33 0.94
CA GLY A 88 -9.39 -1.57 1.34
C GLY A 88 -9.50 -2.72 2.34
N GLY A 89 -10.35 -2.58 3.36
CA GLY A 89 -10.52 -3.59 4.41
C GLY A 89 -11.49 -3.17 5.50
N ARG A 90 -11.29 -3.73 6.71
CA ARG A 90 -12.16 -3.50 7.88
C ARG A 90 -11.60 -2.48 8.88
N PHE A 91 -10.39 -1.98 8.61
CA PHE A 91 -9.69 -1.05 9.48
C PHE A 91 -10.48 0.23 9.71
N GLN A 92 -10.33 0.78 10.92
CA GLN A 92 -10.88 2.08 11.32
C GLN A 92 -9.81 3.16 11.32
N ASN A 93 -8.53 2.75 11.33
CA ASN A 93 -7.39 3.65 11.33
C ASN A 93 -6.37 3.25 10.27
N LEU A 94 -5.81 4.24 9.59
CA LEU A 94 -4.67 4.12 8.68
C LEU A 94 -3.60 5.14 9.10
N ASP A 95 -2.39 4.65 9.41
CA ASP A 95 -1.27 5.43 9.97
C ASP A 95 -1.67 6.34 11.15
N GLY A 96 -2.54 5.82 12.03
CA GLY A 96 -3.04 6.55 13.20
C GLY A 96 -4.06 7.64 12.88
N SER A 97 -4.48 7.79 11.62
CA SER A 97 -5.58 8.67 11.23
C SER A 97 -6.89 7.88 11.09
N PRO A 98 -8.05 8.44 11.48
CA PRO A 98 -9.35 7.75 11.46
C PRO A 98 -9.92 7.65 10.03
N ILE A 99 -9.22 6.91 9.17
CA ILE A 99 -9.63 6.60 7.80
C ILE A 99 -10.23 5.21 7.83
N VAL A 100 -11.53 5.12 7.57
CA VAL A 100 -12.30 3.90 7.72
C VAL A 100 -12.44 3.18 6.38
N GLY A 101 -12.06 1.92 6.35
CA GLY A 101 -12.34 0.97 5.29
C GLY A 101 -11.57 1.16 4.00
N ILE A 102 -11.36 2.39 3.52
CA ILE A 102 -10.62 2.69 2.28
C ILE A 102 -9.68 3.87 2.50
N GLY A 103 -8.42 3.71 2.12
CA GLY A 103 -7.40 4.75 2.22
C GLY A 103 -6.32 4.62 1.17
N ALA A 104 -5.41 5.59 1.13
CA ALA A 104 -4.29 5.60 0.21
C ALA A 104 -2.99 5.98 0.91
N VAL A 105 -1.92 5.26 0.57
CA VAL A 105 -0.56 5.53 1.06
C VAL A 105 0.41 5.61 -0.11
N ASP A 106 1.56 6.24 0.13
CA ASP A 106 2.72 6.20 -0.75
C ASP A 106 3.22 4.76 -0.90
N GLY A 107 3.56 4.33 -2.12
CA GLY A 107 4.01 2.96 -2.38
C GLY A 107 5.46 2.69 -2.00
N ASN A 108 6.28 3.72 -1.79
CA ASN A 108 7.68 3.53 -1.40
C ASN A 108 7.84 3.51 0.12
N THR A 109 7.12 4.39 0.81
CA THR A 109 7.24 4.61 2.25
C THR A 109 6.12 3.96 3.06
N GLY A 110 4.90 3.92 2.51
CA GLY A 110 3.71 3.47 3.20
C GLY A 110 3.06 4.54 4.06
N HIS A 111 3.51 5.79 3.99
CA HIS A 111 2.87 6.90 4.69
C HIS A 111 1.65 7.43 3.93
N LEU A 112 0.66 7.94 4.66
CA LEU A 112 -0.50 8.62 4.08
C LEU A 112 -0.10 9.71 3.07
N ASN A 113 -0.66 9.59 1.86
CA ASN A 113 -0.58 10.62 0.83
C ASN A 113 -1.59 11.73 1.12
N ARG A 114 -1.27 12.62 2.08
CA ARG A 114 -2.16 13.75 2.44
C ARG A 114 -2.38 14.75 1.30
N GLY A 115 -1.54 14.74 0.25
CA GLY A 115 -1.66 15.62 -0.92
C GLY A 115 -2.63 15.14 -2.01
N ALA A 116 -3.22 13.94 -1.89
CA ALA A 116 -4.19 13.42 -2.87
C ALA A 116 -5.65 13.47 -2.36
N ALA A 117 -5.85 13.89 -1.11
CA ALA A 117 -7.16 14.04 -0.47
C ALA A 117 -7.57 15.49 -0.24
N ASP A 118 -6.71 16.47 -0.57
CA ASP A 118 -7.15 17.85 -0.69
C ASP A 118 -7.89 17.95 -2.03
N PRO A 119 -9.22 18.13 -2.08
CA PRO A 119 -9.83 18.64 -3.31
C PRO A 119 -9.05 19.92 -3.67
N PRO A 120 -8.83 20.23 -4.96
CA PRO A 120 -8.19 21.48 -5.34
C PRO A 120 -8.94 22.57 -4.58
N GLN A 121 -8.29 23.19 -3.60
CA GLN A 121 -8.87 24.30 -2.90
C GLN A 121 -9.17 25.28 -4.03
N ARG A 122 -10.45 25.49 -4.33
CA ARG A 122 -10.83 26.68 -5.08
C ARG A 122 -10.29 27.80 -4.21
N GLN A 123 -9.14 28.32 -4.61
CA GLN A 123 -8.66 29.60 -4.17
C GLN A 123 -9.82 30.53 -4.53
N LEU A 124 -10.68 30.78 -3.54
CA LEU A 124 -11.69 31.80 -3.66
C LEU A 124 -10.86 33.06 -3.78
N ASP A 125 -10.71 33.50 -5.04
CA ASP A 125 -9.98 34.68 -5.44
C ASP A 125 -10.27 35.75 -4.40
N GLN A 126 -9.22 36.09 -3.64
CA GLN A 126 -9.25 37.20 -2.72
C GLN A 126 -9.72 38.40 -3.53
N ALA A 127 -10.89 38.93 -3.16
CA ALA A 127 -11.42 40.16 -3.71
C ALA A 127 -10.31 41.22 -3.65
N ASP A 128 -9.93 41.72 -4.82
CA ASP A 128 -9.05 42.86 -5.02
C ASP A 128 -9.62 44.08 -4.26
N PRO A 129 -9.00 44.53 -3.15
CA PRO A 129 -9.44 45.73 -2.48
C PRO A 129 -8.60 46.89 -3.02
N GLY A 130 -8.97 47.46 -4.16
CA GLY A 130 -8.22 48.61 -4.66
C GLY A 130 -8.60 49.19 -6.02
N LEU A 131 -9.75 49.85 -6.13
CA LEU A 131 -9.92 50.93 -7.12
C LEU A 131 -9.88 52.28 -6.39
N PRO A 132 -8.90 53.16 -6.66
CA PRO A 132 -8.99 54.56 -6.24
C PRO A 132 -9.99 55.33 -7.13
N ASN A 133 -10.69 56.29 -6.50
CA ASN A 133 -11.51 57.32 -7.17
C ASN A 133 -10.66 58.31 -7.97
#